data_AF-A0A2A3IXZ1-F1
#
_entry.id   AF-A0A2A3IXZ1-F1
#
_cell.length_a   1.000
_cell.length_b   1.000
_cell.length_c   1.000
_cell.angle_alpha   90.00
_cell.angle_beta   90.00
_cell.angle_gamma   90.00
#
_symmetry.space_group_name_H-M   'P 1'
#
loop_
_entity.id
_entity.type
_entity.pdbx_description
1 polymer ?
#
loop_
_entity_poly.entity_id
_entity_poly.type
_entity_poly.pdbx_seq_one_letter_code
_entity_poly.pdbx_strand_id
1 'polypeptide(L)'
;MSLQHQGVLRDAFAEVSRFRTESYECPIARGDALFELTDALLRADGPVTSLVDLTLTAEHRRGHGAMYDALNNGSVDVPRLRQVLAGLPQPESADGRLVLAVDVTHWLRPDAPTSPDRLFCHVYGRSRRSSDQLTSLTWGGGSRVAGTSWSPSTLPNLEVKRHE
;
A
#
# COMPACT_ATOMS: atom_id res chain seq x y z
N MET A 1 36.04 3.59 -13.20
CA MET A 1 34.78 3.15 -12.57
C MET A 1 34.06 4.23 -11.75
N SER A 2 34.72 5.29 -11.26
CA SER A 2 34.06 6.36 -10.48
C SER A 2 33.09 7.26 -11.28
N LEU A 3 33.40 7.57 -12.55
CA LEU A 3 32.61 8.51 -13.36
C LEU A 3 31.27 7.92 -13.83
N GLN A 4 31.24 6.63 -14.15
CA GLN A 4 30.02 5.93 -14.56
C GLN A 4 29.04 5.79 -13.38
N HIS A 5 29.56 5.45 -12.20
CA HIS A 5 28.74 5.38 -10.98
C HIS A 5 28.15 6.76 -10.62
N GLN A 6 28.92 7.83 -10.80
CA GLN A 6 28.48 9.19 -10.52
C GLN A 6 27.46 9.71 -11.56
N GLY A 7 27.52 9.23 -12.81
CA GLY A 7 26.48 9.47 -13.82
C GLY A 7 25.17 8.77 -13.45
N VAL A 8 25.22 7.47 -13.14
CA VAL A 8 24.05 6.67 -12.74
C VAL A 8 23.37 7.25 -11.49
N LEU A 9 24.13 7.66 -10.47
CA LEU A 9 23.57 8.29 -9.27
C LEU A 9 22.92 9.66 -9.56
N ARG A 10 23.45 10.43 -10.52
CA ARG A 10 22.85 11.71 -10.92
C ARG A 10 21.53 11.51 -11.64
N ASP A 11 21.45 10.51 -12.50
CA ASP A 11 20.23 10.18 -13.23
C ASP A 11 19.14 9.68 -12.26
N ALA A 12 19.48 8.77 -11.35
CA ALA A 12 18.57 8.30 -10.31
C ALA A 12 18.10 9.43 -9.38
N PHE A 13 19.00 10.35 -9.00
CA PHE A 13 18.63 11.52 -8.19
C PHE A 13 17.66 12.45 -8.93
N ALA A 14 17.89 12.70 -10.23
CA ALA A 14 17.01 13.52 -11.04
C ALA A 14 15.61 12.89 -11.17
N GLU A 15 15.57 11.57 -11.34
CA GLU A 15 14.33 10.80 -11.41
C GLU A 15 13.53 10.87 -10.10
N VAL A 16 14.18 10.60 -8.96
CA VAL A 16 13.55 10.71 -7.63
C VAL A 16 13.12 12.14 -7.34
N SER A 17 13.92 13.14 -7.71
CA SER A 17 13.58 14.56 -7.52
C SER A 17 12.33 14.93 -8.32
N ARG A 18 12.24 14.48 -9.57
CA ARG A 18 11.06 14.69 -10.42
C ARG A 18 9.83 14.02 -9.82
N PHE A 19 9.94 12.75 -9.43
CA PHE A 19 8.86 12.01 -8.78
C PHE A 19 8.36 12.73 -7.51
N ARG A 20 9.29 13.20 -6.66
CA ARG A 20 8.94 13.94 -5.44
C ARG A 20 8.16 15.21 -5.77
N THR A 21 8.58 15.99 -6.76
CA THR A 21 7.83 17.18 -7.20
C THR A 21 6.44 16.82 -7.71
N GLU A 22 6.32 15.84 -8.61
CA GLU A 22 5.03 15.44 -9.18
C GLU A 22 4.08 14.87 -8.10
N SER A 23 4.61 14.12 -7.12
CA SER A 23 3.83 13.62 -5.99
C SER A 23 3.40 14.72 -5.02
N TYR A 24 4.23 15.76 -4.82
CA TYR A 24 3.91 16.92 -3.97
C TYR A 24 2.78 17.77 -4.57
N GLU A 25 2.59 17.72 -5.88
CA GLU A 25 1.49 18.42 -6.58
C GLU A 25 0.17 17.62 -6.60
N CYS A 26 0.13 16.41 -6.05
CA CYS A 26 -1.09 15.59 -6.00
C CYS A 26 -2.06 15.94 -4.85
N PRO A 27 -1.60 16.28 -3.63
CA PRO A 27 -2.49 16.77 -2.58
C PRO A 27 -3.20 18.07 -2.98
N ILE A 28 -4.51 18.10 -2.80
CA ILE A 28 -5.36 19.28 -3.06
C ILE A 28 -5.51 20.11 -1.78
N ALA A 29 -5.57 19.47 -0.61
CA ALA A 29 -5.67 20.12 0.69
C ALA A 29 -4.68 19.52 1.69
N ARG A 30 -4.12 20.38 2.57
CA ARG A 30 -3.13 20.01 3.60
C ARG A 30 -1.89 19.29 3.04
N GLY A 31 -1.46 19.68 1.84
CA GLY A 31 -0.40 19.00 1.09
C GLY A 31 0.90 18.83 1.84
N ASP A 32 1.38 19.87 2.53
CA ASP A 32 2.63 19.74 3.29
C ASP A 32 2.56 18.64 4.35
N ALA A 33 1.47 18.57 5.12
CA ALA A 33 1.32 17.62 6.22
C ALA A 33 1.08 16.19 5.71
N LEU A 34 0.33 16.02 4.62
CA LEU A 34 0.17 14.72 3.95
C LEU A 34 1.49 14.24 3.33
N PHE A 35 2.26 15.15 2.76
CA PHE A 35 3.55 14.83 2.16
C PHE A 35 4.59 14.44 3.21
N GLU A 36 4.72 15.22 4.29
CA GLU A 36 5.59 14.87 5.42
C GLU A 36 5.19 13.54 6.08
N LEU A 37 3.88 13.28 6.23
CA LEU A 37 3.40 11.99 6.72
C LEU A 37 3.78 10.84 5.79
N THR A 38 3.71 11.03 4.48
CA THR A 38 4.11 10.03 3.49
C THR A 38 5.60 9.76 3.56
N ASP A 39 6.42 10.81 3.67
CA ASP A 39 7.89 10.70 3.78
C ASP A 39 8.28 9.98 5.08
N ALA A 40 7.62 10.31 6.19
CA ALA A 40 7.78 9.62 7.48
C ALA A 40 7.38 8.14 7.39
N LEU A 41 6.29 7.80 6.71
CA LEU A 41 5.86 6.41 6.51
C LEU A 41 6.86 5.62 5.67
N LEU A 42 7.37 6.21 4.58
CA LEU A 42 8.40 5.59 3.74
C LEU A 42 9.73 5.45 4.49
N ARG A 43 10.00 6.33 5.46
CA ARG A 43 11.18 6.26 6.32
C ARG A 43 11.02 5.48 7.63
N ALA A 44 9.83 4.98 7.93
CA ALA A 44 9.64 4.16 9.11
C ALA A 44 10.47 2.87 9.03
N ASP A 45 11.11 2.52 10.14
CA ASP A 45 11.86 1.27 10.25
C ASP A 45 10.90 0.14 10.62
N GLY A 46 10.47 -0.60 9.60
CA GLY A 46 9.56 -1.73 9.75
C GLY A 46 8.07 -1.34 9.76
N PRO A 47 7.20 -2.24 10.25
CA PRO A 47 5.76 -2.02 10.23
C PRO A 47 5.33 -0.84 11.10
N VAL A 48 4.53 0.06 10.55
CA VAL A 48 3.94 1.18 11.30
C VAL A 48 2.80 0.64 12.17
N THR A 49 2.98 0.67 13.49
CA THR A 49 1.97 0.25 14.47
C THR A 49 1.17 1.41 15.07
N SER A 50 1.66 2.64 14.93
CA SER A 50 1.05 3.87 15.45
C SER A 50 1.33 5.01 14.48
N LEU A 51 0.27 5.71 14.04
CA LEU A 51 0.43 6.90 13.20
C LEU A 51 1.06 8.06 13.97
N VAL A 52 0.75 8.19 15.28
CA VAL A 52 1.29 9.27 16.10
C VAL A 52 2.80 9.15 16.24
N ASP A 53 3.34 7.93 16.26
CA ASP A 53 4.78 7.70 16.35
C ASP A 53 5.51 8.22 15.10
N LEU A 54 4.84 8.27 13.94
CA LEU A 54 5.40 8.89 12.73
C LEU A 54 5.67 10.38 12.91
N THR A 55 4.98 11.05 13.84
CA THR A 55 5.23 12.48 14.12
C THR A 55 6.54 12.73 14.86
N LEU A 56 7.22 11.66 15.28
CA LEU A 56 8.52 11.69 15.93
C LEU A 56 9.68 11.50 14.94
N THR A 57 9.40 11.13 13.68
CA THR A 57 10.48 10.97 12.68
C THR A 57 10.96 12.33 12.20
N ALA A 58 12.21 12.39 11.70
CA ALA A 58 12.83 13.64 11.27
C ALA A 58 12.11 14.28 10.06
N GLU A 59 11.41 13.46 9.29
CA GLU A 59 10.65 13.83 8.11
C GLU A 59 9.34 14.56 8.47
N HIS A 60 8.75 14.27 9.63
CA HIS A 60 7.53 14.91 10.08
C HIS A 60 7.82 16.12 10.98
N ARG A 61 7.84 17.31 10.38
CA ARG A 61 8.25 18.55 11.07
C ARG A 61 7.13 19.22 11.85
N ARG A 62 5.88 18.80 11.61
CA ARG A 62 4.67 19.33 12.25
C ARG A 62 4.28 18.48 13.45
N GLY A 63 3.44 19.01 14.34
CA GLY A 63 2.95 18.26 15.50
C GLY A 63 1.85 17.26 15.13
N HIS A 64 1.56 16.30 16.02
CA HIS A 64 0.52 15.28 15.84
C HIS A 64 -0.88 15.86 15.51
N GLY A 65 -1.22 17.05 16.02
CA GLY A 65 -2.49 17.71 15.69
C GLY A 65 -2.60 18.05 14.20
N ALA A 66 -1.50 18.46 13.57
CA ALA A 66 -1.45 18.72 12.13
C ALA A 66 -1.57 17.43 11.32
N MET A 67 -1.02 16.31 11.82
CA MET A 67 -1.19 15.00 11.21
C MET A 67 -2.66 14.57 11.21
N TYR A 68 -3.36 14.67 12.34
CA TYR A 68 -4.78 14.35 12.40
C TYR A 68 -5.64 15.31 11.57
N ASP A 69 -5.33 16.60 11.57
CA ASP A 69 -6.02 17.57 10.71
C ASP A 69 -5.84 17.24 9.23
N ALA A 70 -4.64 16.84 8.81
CA ALA A 70 -4.36 16.42 7.44
C ALA A 70 -5.08 15.12 7.06
N LEU A 71 -5.18 14.14 7.95
CA LEU A 71 -5.90 12.90 7.67
C LEU A 71 -7.41 13.09 7.59
N ASN A 72 -7.97 13.99 8.41
CA ASN A 72 -9.41 14.23 8.46
C ASN A 72 -9.89 15.20 7.39
N ASN A 73 -9.11 16.24 7.09
CA ASN A 73 -9.49 17.35 6.22
C ASN A 73 -8.63 17.48 4.96
N GLY A 74 -7.63 16.62 4.80
CA GLY A 74 -6.81 16.56 3.59
C GLY A 74 -7.53 15.86 2.44
N SER A 75 -7.06 16.12 1.23
CA SER A 75 -7.56 15.49 0.02
C SER A 75 -6.44 15.35 -1.00
N VAL A 76 -6.51 14.29 -1.80
CA VAL A 76 -5.50 13.95 -2.81
C VAL A 76 -6.19 13.72 -4.14
N ASP A 77 -5.61 14.26 -5.22
CA ASP A 77 -5.98 13.92 -6.58
C ASP A 77 -5.51 12.49 -6.90
N VAL A 78 -6.36 11.51 -6.57
CA VAL A 78 -6.06 10.09 -6.79
C VAL A 78 -5.82 9.76 -8.27
N PRO A 79 -6.62 10.26 -9.24
CA PRO A 79 -6.33 10.08 -10.66
C PRO A 79 -4.93 10.56 -11.05
N ARG A 80 -4.53 11.76 -10.62
CA ARG A 80 -3.20 12.31 -10.89
C ARG A 80 -2.10 11.47 -10.25
N LEU A 81 -2.26 11.11 -8.97
CA LEU A 81 -1.29 10.27 -8.27
C LEU A 81 -1.09 8.92 -8.97
N ARG A 82 -2.17 8.30 -9.47
CA ARG A 82 -2.09 7.05 -10.26
C ARG A 82 -1.26 7.23 -11.53
N GLN A 83 -1.41 8.36 -12.23
CA GLN A 83 -0.61 8.65 -13.43
C GLN A 83 0.87 8.82 -13.10
N VAL A 84 1.19 9.56 -12.02
CA VAL A 84 2.57 9.73 -11.55
C VAL A 84 3.20 8.36 -11.24
N LEU A 85 2.49 7.49 -10.51
CA LEU A 85 2.98 6.16 -10.17
C LEU A 85 3.11 5.24 -11.39
N ALA A 86 2.16 5.28 -12.31
CA ALA A 86 2.20 4.48 -13.54
C ALA A 86 3.29 4.95 -14.54
N GLY A 87 3.73 6.21 -14.43
CA GLY A 87 4.80 6.78 -15.24
C GLY A 87 6.22 6.42 -14.79
N LEU A 88 6.38 5.77 -13.64
CA LEU A 88 7.68 5.31 -13.15
C LEU A 88 8.21 4.14 -14.01
N PRO A 89 9.54 4.03 -14.19
CA PRO A 89 10.14 2.88 -14.86
C PRO A 89 9.70 1.57 -14.22
N GLN A 90 9.18 0.68 -15.06
CA GLN A 90 8.69 -0.62 -14.60
C GLN A 90 9.86 -1.60 -14.48
N PRO A 91 9.94 -2.38 -13.39
CA PRO A 91 10.98 -3.39 -13.26
C PRO A 91 10.79 -4.46 -14.34
N GLU A 92 11.86 -4.72 -15.09
CA GLU A 92 11.90 -5.80 -16.07
C GLU A 92 12.34 -7.11 -15.39
N SER A 93 11.76 -8.23 -15.83
CA SER A 93 12.28 -9.57 -15.50
C SER A 93 13.69 -9.74 -16.05
N ALA A 94 14.43 -10.74 -15.56
CA ALA A 94 15.77 -11.08 -16.05
C ALA A 94 15.84 -11.28 -17.58
N ASP A 95 14.72 -11.67 -18.20
CA ASP A 95 14.58 -11.87 -19.65
C ASP A 95 14.09 -10.62 -20.41
N GLY A 96 14.08 -9.43 -19.79
CA GLY A 96 13.64 -8.17 -20.41
C GLY A 96 12.13 -8.07 -20.64
N ARG A 97 11.33 -8.85 -19.91
CA ARG A 97 9.86 -8.87 -20.02
C ARG A 97 9.20 -8.20 -18.83
N LEU A 98 8.11 -7.49 -19.08
CA LEU A 98 7.23 -7.00 -18.02
C LEU A 98 6.39 -8.15 -17.47
N VAL A 99 6.39 -8.31 -16.13
CA VAL A 99 5.56 -9.28 -15.42
C VAL A 99 4.57 -8.53 -14.55
N LEU A 100 3.28 -8.71 -14.85
CA LEU A 100 2.19 -8.04 -14.15
C LEU A 100 1.51 -9.04 -13.20
N ALA A 101 1.58 -8.76 -11.89
CA ALA A 101 0.79 -9.45 -10.88
C ALA A 101 -0.47 -8.64 -10.60
N VAL A 102 -1.63 -9.27 -10.76
CA VAL A 102 -2.93 -8.65 -10.45
C VAL A 102 -3.54 -9.40 -9.28
N ASP A 103 -3.78 -8.68 -8.19
CA ASP A 103 -4.51 -9.18 -7.03
C ASP A 103 -5.64 -8.21 -6.66
N VAL A 104 -6.69 -8.75 -6.06
CA VAL A 104 -7.81 -7.97 -5.50
C VAL A 104 -7.89 -8.27 -4.01
N THR A 105 -7.25 -7.41 -3.22
CA THR A 105 -7.37 -7.46 -1.76
C THR A 105 -8.52 -6.57 -1.30
N HIS A 106 -9.41 -7.13 -0.47
CA HIS A 106 -10.49 -6.36 0.14
C HIS A 106 -9.99 -5.61 1.37
N TRP A 107 -10.43 -4.36 1.54
CA TRP A 107 -10.07 -3.57 2.72
C TRP A 107 -11.03 -3.88 3.87
N LEU A 108 -10.61 -4.77 4.78
CA LEU A 108 -11.40 -5.13 5.96
C LEU A 108 -11.55 -3.92 6.89
N ARG A 109 -12.79 -3.55 7.21
CA ARG A 109 -13.11 -2.54 8.24
C ARG A 109 -14.18 -3.06 9.21
N PRO A 110 -13.93 -4.18 9.93
CA PRO A 110 -14.93 -4.77 10.82
C PRO A 110 -15.39 -3.81 11.93
N ASP A 111 -14.50 -2.92 12.39
CA ASP A 111 -14.76 -2.00 13.49
C ASP A 111 -15.31 -0.63 13.05
N ALA A 112 -15.55 -0.40 11.75
CA ALA A 112 -16.06 0.87 11.23
C ALA A 112 -17.42 0.67 10.50
N PRO A 113 -18.51 0.38 11.24
CA PRO A 113 -19.78 -0.05 10.65
C PRO A 113 -20.46 0.99 9.76
N THR A 114 -20.09 2.26 9.89
CA THR A 114 -20.69 3.43 9.22
C THR A 114 -19.77 4.10 8.21
N SER A 115 -18.63 3.50 7.85
CA SER A 115 -17.68 4.10 6.90
C SER A 115 -18.27 4.18 5.48
N PRO A 116 -18.18 5.33 4.77
CA PRO A 116 -18.80 5.55 3.45
C PRO A 116 -18.37 4.59 2.32
N ASP A 117 -17.22 3.92 2.45
CA ASP A 117 -16.66 3.01 1.42
C ASP A 117 -16.38 1.60 1.97
N ARG A 118 -17.25 1.09 2.85
CA ARG A 118 -17.12 -0.29 3.34
C ARG A 118 -17.25 -1.26 2.16
N LEU A 119 -16.19 -2.01 1.88
CA LEU A 119 -16.22 -3.10 0.93
C LEU A 119 -16.81 -4.34 1.62
N PHE A 120 -17.75 -5.01 0.95
CA PHE A 120 -18.29 -6.27 1.45
C PHE A 120 -17.20 -7.34 1.43
N CYS A 121 -16.93 -7.98 2.56
CA CYS A 121 -15.90 -9.00 2.68
C CYS A 121 -16.54 -10.25 3.26
N HIS A 122 -16.51 -11.36 2.51
CA HIS A 122 -16.99 -12.65 3.00
C HIS A 122 -15.98 -13.21 4.01
N VAL A 123 -16.14 -12.88 5.29
CA VAL A 123 -15.33 -13.44 6.37
C VAL A 123 -15.94 -14.79 6.75
N TYR A 124 -15.28 -15.90 6.38
CA TYR A 124 -15.59 -17.19 6.97
C TYR A 124 -15.18 -17.18 8.44
N GLY A 125 -16.12 -16.86 9.33
CA GLY A 125 -15.91 -16.95 10.76
C GLY A 125 -15.93 -18.41 11.23
N ARG A 126 -14.85 -18.84 11.89
CA ARG A 126 -14.85 -19.87 12.95
C ARG A 126 -15.68 -19.45 14.18
N SER A 127 -16.68 -18.57 14.01
CA SER A 127 -17.57 -18.15 15.07
C SER A 127 -18.84 -19.02 15.02
N ARG A 128 -19.31 -19.42 16.20
CA ARG A 128 -20.46 -20.34 16.39
C ARG A 128 -21.82 -19.74 15.99
N ARG A 129 -21.86 -18.68 15.18
CA ARG A 129 -23.10 -18.02 14.75
C ARG A 129 -23.23 -18.09 13.23
N SER A 130 -24.15 -18.95 12.81
CA SER A 130 -24.42 -19.40 11.45
C SER A 130 -25.25 -18.43 10.60
N SER A 131 -25.01 -17.12 10.69
CA SER A 131 -25.79 -16.18 9.89
C SER A 131 -25.04 -14.88 9.75
N ASP A 132 -24.39 -14.72 8.59
CA ASP A 132 -24.36 -13.48 7.80
C ASP A 132 -23.78 -13.84 6.42
N GLN A 133 -24.61 -14.46 5.58
CA GLN A 133 -24.35 -14.58 4.15
C GLN A 133 -25.06 -13.42 3.46
N LEU A 134 -24.34 -12.61 2.68
CA LEU A 134 -24.93 -11.72 1.70
C LEU A 134 -24.06 -11.70 0.43
N THR A 135 -24.71 -11.79 -0.73
CA THR A 135 -24.08 -12.05 -2.04
C THR A 135 -23.95 -10.76 -2.85
N SER A 136 -22.85 -10.59 -3.59
CA SER A 136 -22.61 -9.48 -4.53
C SER A 136 -23.00 -9.83 -5.98
N LEU A 137 -23.47 -8.85 -6.76
CA LEU A 137 -23.41 -8.88 -8.23
C LEU A 137 -22.13 -8.15 -8.70
N THR A 138 -21.28 -8.85 -9.43
CA THR A 138 -20.17 -8.26 -10.21
C THR A 138 -20.66 -7.94 -11.62
N TRP A 139 -20.31 -6.76 -12.16
CA TRP A 139 -20.41 -6.51 -13.60
C TRP A 139 -19.20 -7.12 -14.31
N GLY A 140 -19.45 -7.93 -15.34
CA GLY A 140 -18.46 -8.75 -16.02
C GLY A 140 -17.77 -8.05 -17.21
N GLY A 141 -16.47 -8.32 -17.34
CA GLY A 141 -15.71 -8.26 -18.58
C GLY A 141 -14.73 -9.44 -18.54
N GLY A 142 -15.00 -10.47 -19.34
CA GLY A 142 -14.42 -11.80 -19.15
C GLY A 142 -12.92 -11.92 -19.43
N SER A 143 -12.22 -12.63 -18.55
CA SER A 143 -11.19 -13.60 -18.95
C SER A 143 -10.95 -14.63 -17.85
N ARG A 144 -10.81 -15.89 -18.26
CA ARG A 144 -10.52 -17.04 -17.39
C ARG A 144 -9.14 -16.84 -16.74
N VAL A 145 -9.10 -16.71 -15.42
CA VAL A 145 -7.86 -16.78 -14.63
C VAL A 145 -7.83 -18.13 -13.91
N ALA A 146 -6.78 -18.91 -14.15
CA ALA A 146 -6.46 -20.08 -13.36
C ALA A 146 -5.98 -19.60 -11.98
N GLY A 147 -6.80 -19.81 -10.95
CA GLY A 147 -6.48 -19.41 -9.59
C GLY A 147 -5.50 -20.37 -8.94
N THR A 148 -4.37 -19.84 -8.45
CA THR A 148 -3.63 -20.43 -7.33
C THR A 148 -3.64 -19.44 -6.19
N SER A 149 -4.50 -19.68 -5.19
CA SER A 149 -4.55 -18.90 -3.95
C SER A 149 -3.33 -19.23 -3.09
N TRP A 150 -2.53 -18.22 -2.75
CA TRP A 150 -1.51 -18.35 -1.71
C TRP A 150 -2.12 -18.06 -0.34
N SER A 151 -2.16 -19.06 0.54
CA SER A 151 -2.50 -18.89 1.96
C SER A 151 -1.19 -18.81 2.76
N PRO A 152 -0.95 -17.76 3.58
CA PRO A 152 0.27 -17.63 4.39
C PRO A 152 0.31 -18.52 5.66
N SER A 153 -0.37 -19.67 5.67
CA SER A 153 -0.44 -20.54 6.85
C SER A 153 0.03 -21.97 6.58
N THR A 154 1.33 -22.15 6.33
CA THR A 154 1.99 -23.43 6.58
C THR A 154 3.48 -23.22 6.90
N LEU A 155 3.77 -22.79 8.13
CA LEU A 155 5.04 -23.17 8.76
C LEU A 155 4.89 -24.65 9.19
N PRO A 156 5.77 -25.58 8.77
CA PRO A 156 5.68 -26.96 9.21
C PRO A 156 6.16 -27.05 10.66
N ASN A 157 5.24 -27.32 11.59
CA ASN A 157 5.57 -27.88 12.89
C ASN A 157 6.14 -29.28 12.66
N LEU A 158 7.45 -29.43 12.80
CA LEU A 158 8.12 -30.74 12.87
C LEU A 158 7.70 -31.43 14.19
N GLU A 159 6.72 -32.32 14.12
CA GLU A 159 6.53 -33.36 15.13
C GLU A 159 7.34 -34.59 14.72
N VAL A 160 8.45 -34.83 15.43
CA VAL A 160 9.26 -36.04 15.33
C VAL A 160 8.52 -37.17 16.04
N LYS A 161 7.92 -38.08 15.27
CA LYS A 161 7.41 -39.37 15.76
C LYS A 161 8.59 -40.27 16.11
N ARG A 162 8.78 -40.60 17.40
CA ARG A 162 9.52 -41.80 17.80
C ARG A 162 8.57 -42.99 17.77
N HIS A 163 8.97 -44.02 17.04
CA HIS A 163 8.40 -45.36 17.10
C HIS A 163 8.89 -46.06 18.37
N GLU A 164 7.97 -46.63 19.15
CA GLU A 164 8.03 -47.99 19.69
C GLU A 164 6.63 -48.61 19.61
#